data_AF-A0A2J6QV00-F1
#
_entry.id   AF-A0A2J6QV00-F1
#
_cell.length_a   1.000
_cell.length_b   1.000
_cell.length_c   1.000
_cell.angle_alpha   90.00
_cell.angle_beta   90.00
_cell.angle_gamma   90.00
#
_symmetry.space_group_name_H-M   'P 1'
#
loop_
_entity.id
_entity.type
_entity.pdbx_description
1 polymer ?
#
loop_
_entity_poly.entity_id
_entity_poly.type
_entity_poly.pdbx_seq_one_letter_code
_entity_poly.pdbx_strand_id
1 'polypeptide(L)'
;MPRAKRQPAKLLEDLRQVNSTPKSVTAPSTPRAKRQPLHDVNNGTKVRGQDSSKPVQVSAALKKAIDTMDHMRLRLWVKHYCETMQPLRADLEKSLLVTGKDIVRYHADSDSENEESGGDEKDEKVVQHIMVGDEELTPRYVMCENCKHEFDATSNDRGDCVWHPGAKERDEGASVWDDLEEYGHDLRKCEEDDYYAEGFRWSCCGEEGDHNGCKSTKHKSEVNIVIPVESQKPIMPPATKSNRKRKAPEGTQKPVSKRVSRR
;
A
#
# COMPACT_ATOMS: atom_id res chain seq x y z
N MET A 1 12.55 52.09 10.32
CA MET A 1 12.03 51.62 9.01
C MET A 1 10.51 51.49 9.11
N PRO A 2 9.71 52.22 8.31
CA PRO A 2 8.26 52.27 8.49
C PRO A 2 7.56 51.01 7.93
N ARG A 3 6.64 50.47 8.72
CA ARG A 3 5.85 49.26 8.46
C ARG A 3 4.83 49.48 7.33
N ALA A 4 4.88 48.63 6.30
CA ALA A 4 3.86 48.56 5.25
C ALA A 4 2.60 47.85 5.77
N LYS A 5 1.46 48.53 5.68
CA LYS A 5 0.12 48.00 6.01
C LYS A 5 -0.37 47.08 4.88
N ARG A 6 -0.63 45.81 5.18
CA ARG A 6 -1.33 44.88 4.27
C ARG A 6 -2.83 45.17 4.28
N GLN A 7 -3.42 45.31 3.09
CA GLN A 7 -4.87 45.37 2.87
C GLN A 7 -5.48 43.95 2.80
N PRO A 8 -6.77 43.76 3.12
CA PRO A 8 -7.46 42.48 2.98
C PRO A 8 -7.93 42.23 1.54
N ALA A 9 -7.71 41.00 1.07
CA ALA A 9 -8.19 40.51 -0.22
C ALA A 9 -9.72 40.29 -0.19
N LYS A 10 -10.42 40.98 -1.09
CA LYS A 10 -11.75 40.60 -1.59
C LYS A 10 -11.54 39.89 -2.93
N LEU A 11 -12.03 38.66 -3.10
CA LEU A 11 -12.49 38.08 -4.38
C LEU A 11 -12.68 36.55 -4.24
N LEU A 12 -13.92 36.08 -4.27
CA LEU A 12 -14.43 35.13 -5.29
C LEU A 12 -15.91 34.82 -5.00
N GLU A 13 -16.79 35.59 -5.62
CA GLU A 13 -18.12 35.14 -6.05
C GLU A 13 -18.01 34.70 -7.52
N ASP A 14 -19.00 33.93 -7.98
CA ASP A 14 -19.24 33.44 -9.36
C ASP A 14 -18.72 32.05 -9.73
N LEU A 15 -19.37 31.01 -9.19
CA LEU A 15 -19.55 29.75 -9.90
C LEU A 15 -20.92 29.75 -10.60
N ARG A 16 -20.88 30.08 -11.89
CA ARG A 16 -22.01 30.01 -12.82
C ARG A 16 -22.44 28.57 -13.10
N GLN A 17 -23.75 28.39 -13.08
CA GLN A 17 -24.51 27.26 -13.62
C GLN A 17 -24.31 27.12 -15.13
N VAL A 18 -24.03 25.90 -15.59
CA VAL A 18 -24.37 25.42 -16.94
C VAL A 18 -24.47 23.88 -16.92
N ASN A 19 -25.67 23.35 -16.66
CA ASN A 19 -26.03 21.98 -17.03
C ASN A 19 -27.11 22.06 -18.10
N SER A 20 -26.70 21.98 -19.37
CA SER A 20 -27.59 21.81 -20.52
C SER A 20 -27.67 20.33 -20.87
N THR A 21 -28.89 19.79 -20.83
CA THR A 21 -29.24 18.45 -21.27
C THR A 21 -29.22 18.35 -22.80
N PRO A 22 -28.73 17.25 -23.41
CA PRO A 22 -28.93 16.99 -24.83
C PRO A 22 -30.32 16.38 -25.07
N LYS A 23 -31.06 17.04 -25.97
CA LYS A 23 -32.34 16.58 -26.54
C LYS A 23 -32.13 15.35 -27.41
N SER A 24 -32.92 14.31 -27.18
CA SER A 24 -33.03 13.14 -28.06
C SER A 24 -33.76 13.53 -29.35
N VAL A 25 -33.09 13.41 -30.49
CA VAL A 25 -33.71 13.53 -31.81
C VAL A 25 -33.91 12.13 -32.39
N THR A 26 -35.17 11.74 -32.52
CA THR A 26 -35.64 10.56 -33.24
C THR A 26 -35.44 10.74 -34.74
N ALA A 27 -34.75 9.80 -35.39
CA ALA A 27 -34.59 9.76 -36.84
C ALA A 27 -35.67 8.85 -37.49
N PRO A 28 -36.23 9.23 -38.66
CA PRO A 28 -37.20 8.43 -39.40
C PRO A 28 -36.55 7.28 -40.19
N SER A 29 -37.25 6.15 -40.22
CA SER A 29 -36.91 4.94 -40.95
C SER A 29 -37.06 5.13 -42.47
N THR A 30 -36.02 4.79 -43.22
CA THR A 30 -36.04 4.73 -44.68
C THR A 30 -36.09 3.28 -45.19
N PRO A 31 -36.75 3.03 -46.33
CA PRO A 31 -36.97 1.69 -46.86
C PRO A 31 -35.72 1.06 -47.50
N ARG A 32 -35.65 -0.25 -47.31
CA ARG A 32 -34.56 -1.18 -47.63
C ARG A 32 -34.37 -1.36 -49.15
N ALA A 33 -33.32 -0.76 -49.71
CA ALA A 33 -32.87 -1.03 -51.07
C ALA A 33 -32.14 -2.39 -51.15
N LYS A 34 -32.48 -3.19 -52.16
CA LYS A 34 -31.89 -4.50 -52.46
C LYS A 34 -30.41 -4.33 -52.84
N ARG A 35 -29.50 -4.85 -52.00
CA ARG A 35 -28.07 -4.93 -52.28
C ARG A 35 -27.79 -6.03 -53.31
N GLN A 36 -26.97 -5.71 -54.31
CA GLN A 36 -26.40 -6.68 -55.25
C GLN A 36 -25.30 -7.51 -54.58
N PRO A 37 -24.94 -8.69 -55.13
CA PRO A 37 -23.89 -9.54 -54.59
C PRO A 37 -22.53 -8.83 -54.73
N LEU A 38 -21.82 -8.68 -53.60
CA LEU A 38 -20.46 -8.16 -53.56
C LEU A 38 -19.51 -9.20 -54.17
N HIS A 39 -18.82 -8.84 -55.24
CA HIS A 39 -17.68 -9.61 -55.74
C HIS A 39 -16.50 -9.46 -54.77
N ASP A 40 -15.79 -10.57 -54.53
CA ASP A 40 -14.61 -10.64 -53.68
C ASP A 40 -13.48 -9.77 -54.24
N VAL A 41 -13.32 -8.56 -53.66
CA VAL A 41 -12.15 -7.72 -53.93
C VAL A 41 -11.04 -8.16 -52.99
N ASN A 42 -10.12 -8.96 -53.53
CA ASN A 42 -8.94 -9.43 -52.83
C ASN A 42 -7.92 -8.28 -52.72
N ASN A 43 -8.15 -7.37 -51.76
CA ASN A 43 -7.21 -6.29 -51.43
C ASN A 43 -6.01 -6.88 -50.69
N GLY A 44 -4.98 -7.27 -51.47
CA GLY A 44 -3.64 -7.68 -51.02
C GLY A 44 -2.90 -6.56 -50.28
N THR A 45 -3.48 -6.11 -49.16
CA THR A 45 -2.93 -5.07 -48.32
C THR A 45 -1.82 -5.71 -47.51
N LYS A 46 -0.60 -5.58 -48.01
CA LYS A 46 0.65 -5.92 -47.32
C LYS A 46 0.60 -5.24 -45.95
N VAL A 47 0.32 -6.01 -44.89
CA VAL A 47 0.38 -5.54 -43.50
C VAL A 47 1.85 -5.19 -43.26
N ARG A 48 2.17 -3.91 -43.45
CA ARG A 48 3.47 -3.33 -43.20
C ARG A 48 3.75 -3.59 -41.72
N GLY A 49 4.69 -4.49 -41.44
CA GLY A 49 5.08 -4.86 -40.09
C GLY A 49 5.23 -3.59 -39.27
N GLN A 50 4.40 -3.46 -38.23
CA GLN A 50 4.54 -2.39 -37.26
C GLN A 50 5.86 -2.63 -36.55
N ASP A 51 6.88 -1.94 -37.05
CA ASP A 51 8.17 -1.76 -36.41
C ASP A 51 7.95 -1.40 -34.94
N SER A 52 8.67 -2.13 -34.09
CA SER A 52 8.90 -1.90 -32.67
C SER A 52 8.53 -0.48 -32.22
N SER A 53 7.34 -0.39 -31.66
CA SER A 53 6.70 0.83 -31.15
C SER A 53 7.67 1.63 -30.29
N LYS A 54 8.05 2.81 -30.77
CA LYS A 54 8.72 3.80 -29.92
C LYS A 54 7.81 4.05 -28.71
N PRO A 55 8.37 4.11 -27.48
CA PRO A 55 7.58 4.40 -26.30
C PRO A 55 6.83 5.71 -26.52
N VAL A 56 5.50 5.68 -26.35
CA VAL A 56 4.65 6.86 -26.49
C VAL A 56 5.12 7.88 -25.46
N GLN A 57 5.70 8.99 -25.94
CA GLN A 57 6.19 10.03 -25.04
C GLN A 57 5.00 10.83 -24.49
N VAL A 58 4.90 10.89 -23.17
CA VAL A 58 3.95 11.76 -22.46
C VAL A 58 4.33 13.22 -22.73
N SER A 59 3.36 14.06 -23.11
CA SER A 59 3.62 15.48 -23.37
C SER A 59 4.12 16.20 -22.12
N ALA A 60 4.97 17.22 -22.30
CA ALA A 60 5.52 18.00 -21.19
C ALA A 60 4.41 18.65 -20.33
N ALA A 61 3.31 19.08 -20.96
CA ALA A 61 2.15 19.65 -20.27
C ALA A 61 1.49 18.62 -19.34
N LEU A 62 1.34 17.37 -19.78
CA LEU A 62 0.75 16.31 -18.95
C LEU A 62 1.67 15.91 -17.79
N LYS A 63 2.99 15.83 -18.01
CA LYS A 63 3.96 15.59 -16.92
C LYS A 63 3.85 16.65 -15.82
N LYS A 64 3.89 17.93 -16.20
CA LYS A 64 3.72 19.05 -15.27
C LYS A 64 2.39 18.99 -14.51
N ALA A 65 1.31 18.58 -15.18
CA ALA A 65 0.01 18.42 -14.53
C ALA A 65 0.00 17.29 -13.49
N ILE A 66 0.74 16.20 -13.72
CA ILE A 66 0.90 15.11 -12.75
C ILE A 66 1.73 15.57 -11.55
N ASP A 67 2.87 16.23 -11.81
CA ASP A 67 3.81 16.67 -10.76
C ASP A 67 3.23 17.75 -9.83
N THR A 68 2.25 18.52 -10.32
CA THR A 68 1.57 19.56 -9.54
C THR A 68 0.23 19.13 -8.98
N MET A 69 -0.20 17.91 -9.27
CA MET A 69 -1.47 17.37 -8.77
C MET A 69 -1.36 17.02 -7.29
N ASP A 70 -2.44 17.25 -6.55
CA ASP A 70 -2.53 16.77 -5.17
C ASP A 70 -2.44 15.23 -5.10
N HIS A 71 -1.70 14.74 -4.11
CA HIS A 71 -1.43 13.33 -3.89
C HIS A 71 -2.69 12.46 -3.68
N MET A 72 -3.75 12.99 -3.05
CA MET A 72 -5.02 12.25 -2.92
C MET A 72 -5.68 12.06 -4.28
N ARG A 73 -5.66 13.12 -5.11
CA ARG A 73 -6.18 13.06 -6.47
C ARG A 73 -5.37 12.06 -7.30
N LEU A 74 -4.05 12.11 -7.24
CA LEU A 74 -3.19 11.15 -7.95
C LEU A 74 -3.53 9.69 -7.56
N ARG A 75 -3.66 9.41 -6.25
CA ARG A 75 -4.06 8.07 -5.76
C ARG A 75 -5.42 7.62 -6.29
N LEU A 76 -6.41 8.52 -6.35
CA LEU A 76 -7.73 8.20 -6.90
C LEU A 76 -7.67 7.84 -8.39
N TRP A 77 -6.89 8.59 -9.17
CA TRP A 77 -6.72 8.31 -10.60
C TRP A 77 -5.98 7.00 -10.84
N VAL A 78 -4.92 6.71 -10.09
CA VAL A 78 -4.20 5.42 -10.19
C VAL A 78 -5.14 4.25 -9.89
N LYS A 79 -5.93 4.32 -8.81
CA LYS A 79 -6.94 3.29 -8.48
C LYS A 79 -7.94 3.10 -9.62
N HIS A 80 -8.50 4.20 -10.14
CA HIS A 80 -9.44 4.16 -11.25
C HIS A 80 -8.85 3.51 -12.51
N TYR A 81 -7.60 3.84 -12.85
CA TYR A 81 -6.94 3.22 -14.00
C TYR A 81 -6.59 1.75 -13.77
N CYS A 82 -6.23 1.34 -12.54
CA CYS A 82 -6.07 -0.07 -12.22
C CYS A 82 -7.38 -0.84 -12.42
N GLU A 83 -8.54 -0.28 -12.05
CA GLU A 83 -9.84 -0.92 -12.24
C GLU A 83 -10.21 -1.08 -13.72
N THR A 84 -9.87 -0.09 -14.55
CA THR A 84 -10.28 -0.03 -15.97
C THR A 84 -9.27 -0.61 -16.95
N MET A 85 -7.97 -0.62 -16.62
CA MET A 85 -6.87 -1.02 -17.50
C MET A 85 -6.09 -2.20 -16.91
N GLN A 86 -6.40 -3.41 -17.38
CA GLN A 86 -5.78 -4.65 -16.90
C GLN A 86 -4.24 -4.72 -17.08
N PRO A 87 -3.65 -4.24 -18.20
CA PRO A 87 -2.18 -4.25 -18.34
C PRO A 87 -1.48 -3.38 -17.29
N LEU A 88 -2.01 -2.17 -17.03
CA LEU A 88 -1.46 -1.26 -16.02
C LEU A 88 -1.55 -1.88 -14.62
N ARG A 89 -2.67 -2.52 -14.30
CA ARG A 89 -2.84 -3.22 -13.02
C ARG A 89 -1.78 -4.29 -12.83
N ALA A 90 -1.58 -5.15 -13.82
CA ALA A 90 -0.60 -6.25 -13.74
C ALA A 90 0.84 -5.71 -13.57
N ASP A 91 1.19 -4.63 -14.26
CA ASP A 91 2.51 -3.99 -14.13
C ASP A 91 2.71 -3.36 -12.75
N LEU A 92 1.68 -2.71 -12.20
CA LEU A 92 1.73 -2.13 -10.86
C LEU A 92 1.75 -3.19 -9.76
N GLU A 93 0.94 -4.26 -9.86
CA GLU A 93 0.98 -5.40 -8.94
C GLU A 93 2.36 -6.03 -8.92
N LYS A 94 2.97 -6.25 -10.10
CA LYS A 94 4.33 -6.78 -10.20
C LYS A 94 5.40 -5.88 -9.59
N SER A 95 5.21 -4.56 -9.65
CA SER A 95 6.23 -3.59 -9.23
C SER A 95 6.10 -3.18 -7.76
N LEU A 96 4.88 -3.12 -7.25
CA LEU A 96 4.55 -2.58 -5.93
C LEU A 96 4.16 -3.65 -4.92
N LEU A 97 3.87 -4.88 -5.35
CA LEU A 97 3.57 -6.00 -4.46
C LEU A 97 4.66 -7.06 -4.51
N VAL A 98 4.91 -7.68 -3.36
CA VAL A 98 5.88 -8.78 -3.20
C VAL A 98 5.25 -9.89 -2.38
N THR A 99 5.71 -11.12 -2.57
CA THR A 99 5.20 -12.26 -1.80
C THR A 99 5.85 -12.29 -0.41
N GLY A 100 5.15 -12.82 0.59
CA GLY A 100 5.71 -12.97 1.94
C GLY A 100 7.06 -13.70 1.97
N LYS A 101 7.29 -14.65 1.06
CA LYS A 101 8.57 -15.37 0.91
C LYS A 101 9.75 -14.46 0.55
N ASP A 102 9.51 -13.38 -0.16
CA ASP A 102 10.56 -12.47 -0.64
C ASP A 102 10.90 -11.36 0.38
N ILE A 103 10.13 -11.25 1.48
CA ILE A 103 10.34 -10.23 2.51
C ILE A 103 11.54 -10.60 3.39
N VAL A 104 12.48 -9.66 3.55
CA VAL A 104 13.60 -9.80 4.48
C VAL A 104 13.11 -9.64 5.91
N ARG A 105 13.19 -10.73 6.67
CA ARG A 105 12.68 -10.81 8.05
C ARG A 105 13.51 -9.97 9.01
N TYR A 106 12.82 -9.26 9.90
CA TYR A 106 13.41 -8.58 11.04
C TYR A 106 13.49 -9.55 12.23
N HIS A 107 14.70 -9.77 12.73
CA HIS A 107 14.95 -10.52 13.96
C HIS A 107 15.46 -9.53 15.01
N ALA A 108 14.68 -9.32 16.07
CA ALA A 108 15.04 -8.39 17.16
C ALA A 108 16.34 -8.79 17.87
N ASP A 109 16.66 -10.09 17.89
CA ASP A 109 17.82 -10.65 18.59
C ASP A 109 19.09 -10.69 17.72
N SER A 110 19.05 -10.18 16.49
CA SER A 110 20.19 -10.19 15.57
C SER A 110 21.30 -9.17 15.94
N ASP A 111 21.24 -8.57 17.13
CA ASP A 111 22.33 -7.80 17.72
C ASP A 111 23.45 -8.69 18.29
N SER A 112 23.24 -10.01 18.39
CA SER A 112 24.24 -10.98 18.85
C SER A 112 24.96 -11.67 17.68
N GLU A 113 25.74 -10.91 16.91
CA GLU A 113 26.79 -11.49 16.04
C GLU A 113 28.15 -11.23 16.69
N ASN A 114 28.40 -11.91 17.82
CA ASN A 114 29.76 -12.24 18.20
C ASN A 114 30.03 -13.67 17.72
N GLU A 115 31.15 -13.83 17.03
CA GLU A 115 31.41 -14.84 16.01
C GLU A 115 31.53 -16.30 16.50
N GLU A 116 31.61 -17.20 15.52
CA GLU A 116 32.14 -18.57 15.59
C GLU A 116 31.30 -19.60 16.38
N SER A 117 30.38 -20.27 15.68
CA SER A 117 29.98 -21.62 16.09
C SER A 117 29.95 -22.55 14.87
N GLY A 118 31.10 -23.18 14.63
CA GLY A 118 31.24 -24.33 13.75
C GLY A 118 30.64 -25.57 14.41
N GLY A 119 29.33 -25.76 14.25
CA GLY A 119 28.60 -26.93 14.73
C GLY A 119 27.72 -27.50 13.61
N ASP A 120 28.16 -28.61 13.03
CA ASP A 120 27.54 -29.32 11.90
C ASP A 120 26.36 -30.21 12.37
N GLU A 121 25.41 -29.62 13.11
CA GLU A 121 24.20 -30.33 13.54
C GLU A 121 23.00 -29.87 12.72
N LYS A 122 22.43 -30.83 11.98
CA LYS A 122 21.24 -30.69 11.15
C LYS A 122 19.99 -30.55 12.02
N ASP A 123 19.91 -29.46 12.77
CA ASP A 123 18.67 -29.10 13.45
C ASP A 123 17.66 -28.60 12.42
N GLU A 124 16.48 -29.23 12.43
CA GLU A 124 15.30 -28.77 11.71
C GLU A 124 15.02 -27.32 12.09
N LYS A 125 15.43 -26.38 11.23
CA LYS A 125 15.16 -24.95 11.40
C LYS A 125 13.65 -24.78 11.54
N VAL A 126 13.20 -24.50 12.76
CA VAL A 126 11.83 -24.08 13.06
C VAL A 126 11.55 -22.87 12.18
N VAL A 127 10.74 -23.07 11.13
CA VAL A 127 10.38 -22.03 10.18
C VAL A 127 9.50 -21.03 10.91
N GLN A 128 10.15 -19.99 11.42
CA GLN A 128 9.49 -18.83 12.00
C GLN A 128 8.57 -18.20 10.94
N HIS A 129 7.27 -18.09 11.21
CA HIS A 129 6.29 -17.59 10.26
C HIS A 129 6.22 -16.05 10.34
N ILE A 130 6.19 -15.38 9.19
CA ILE A 130 5.95 -13.93 9.11
C ILE A 130 4.47 -13.68 9.46
N MET A 131 4.10 -12.48 9.91
CA MET A 131 2.67 -12.10 10.02
C MET A 131 1.87 -12.39 8.75
N VAL A 132 2.53 -12.20 7.62
CA VAL A 132 2.00 -12.39 6.28
C VAL A 132 2.27 -13.83 5.84
N GLY A 133 1.25 -14.45 5.24
CA GLY A 133 1.42 -15.74 4.58
C GLY A 133 2.51 -15.68 3.52
N ASP A 134 3.28 -16.77 3.41
CA ASP A 134 4.30 -16.98 2.38
C ASP A 134 3.79 -16.73 0.93
N GLU A 135 2.50 -16.96 0.67
CA GLU A 135 1.86 -16.76 -0.65
C GLU A 135 1.02 -15.49 -0.74
N GLU A 136 0.92 -14.72 0.34
CA GLU A 136 0.13 -13.50 0.39
C GLU A 136 0.95 -12.31 -0.15
N LEU A 137 0.28 -11.46 -0.94
CA LEU A 137 0.88 -10.29 -1.53
C LEU A 137 0.87 -9.12 -0.55
N THR A 138 2.00 -8.46 -0.42
CA THR A 138 2.22 -7.33 0.50
C THR A 138 2.82 -6.14 -0.23
N PRO A 139 2.64 -4.91 0.29
CA PRO A 139 3.33 -3.75 -0.25
C PRO A 139 4.86 -3.93 -0.17
N ARG A 140 5.54 -3.69 -1.29
CA ARG A 140 7.00 -3.71 -1.39
C ARG A 140 7.65 -2.60 -0.58
N TYR A 141 7.10 -1.40 -0.68
CA TYR A 141 7.62 -0.22 0.01
C TYR A 141 6.77 0.06 1.25
N VAL A 142 7.41 0.12 2.41
CA VAL A 142 6.76 0.28 3.70
C VAL A 142 7.53 1.26 4.58
N MET A 143 6.85 1.81 5.59
CA MET A 143 7.43 2.79 6.50
C MET A 143 8.05 2.09 7.71
N CYS A 144 9.29 2.44 8.03
CA CYS A 144 9.96 1.92 9.22
C CYS A 144 9.37 2.53 10.51
N GLU A 145 9.06 1.68 11.50
CA GLU A 145 8.59 2.10 12.81
C GLU A 145 9.62 2.90 13.61
N ASN A 146 10.91 2.65 13.36
CA ASN A 146 12.00 3.26 14.11
C ASN A 146 12.40 4.62 13.51
N CYS A 147 12.97 4.60 12.30
CA CYS A 147 13.49 5.82 11.65
C CYS A 147 12.45 6.60 10.83
N LYS A 148 11.22 6.09 10.66
CA LYS A 148 10.15 6.73 9.87
C LYS A 148 10.47 7.00 8.40
N HIS A 149 11.47 6.31 7.84
CA HIS A 149 11.77 6.36 6.41
C HIS A 149 11.10 5.19 5.67
N GLU A 150 10.77 5.41 4.40
CA GLU A 150 10.31 4.36 3.48
C GLU A 150 11.49 3.45 3.11
N PHE A 151 11.26 2.14 3.08
CA PHE A 151 12.26 1.16 2.66
C PHE A 151 11.61 0.04 1.84
N ASP A 152 12.44 -0.66 1.06
CA ASP A 152 12.01 -1.84 0.30
C ASP A 152 12.06 -3.09 1.20
N ALA A 153 10.91 -3.72 1.44
CA ALA A 153 10.80 -4.91 2.27
C ALA A 153 11.61 -6.11 1.74
N THR A 154 11.97 -6.10 0.45
CA THR A 154 12.81 -7.14 -0.18
C THR A 154 14.31 -6.84 -0.07
N SER A 155 14.69 -5.64 0.35
CA SER A 155 16.09 -5.19 0.50
C SER A 155 16.22 -4.43 1.82
N ASN A 156 16.55 -5.15 2.89
CA ASN A 156 16.60 -4.60 4.24
C ASN A 156 17.82 -5.14 4.98
N ASP A 157 18.95 -4.50 4.72
CA ASP A 157 20.24 -4.92 5.24
C ASP A 157 20.48 -4.31 6.62
N ARG A 158 21.34 -4.98 7.40
CA ARG A 158 21.75 -4.47 8.70
C ARG A 158 22.62 -3.24 8.46
N GLY A 159 22.25 -2.10 9.05
CA GLY A 159 22.92 -0.84 8.74
C GLY A 159 21.95 0.23 8.28
N ASP A 160 20.94 -0.19 7.50
CA ASP A 160 20.08 0.72 6.74
C ASP A 160 19.17 1.56 7.65
N CYS A 161 18.75 1.01 8.80
CA CYS A 161 17.96 1.73 9.78
C CYS A 161 18.84 2.28 10.89
N VAL A 162 19.13 3.58 10.83
CA VAL A 162 19.78 4.34 11.90
C VAL A 162 18.74 5.17 12.64
N TRP A 163 18.69 5.06 13.97
CA TRP A 163 17.68 5.72 14.79
C TRP A 163 18.12 5.87 16.26
N HIS A 164 17.37 6.68 17.01
CA HIS A 164 17.52 6.84 18.45
C HIS A 164 16.38 6.16 19.20
N PRO A 165 16.66 5.23 20.14
CA PRO A 165 15.64 4.65 21.00
C PRO A 165 15.20 5.54 22.16
N GLY A 166 15.95 6.60 22.45
CA GLY A 166 15.63 7.57 23.49
C GLY A 166 14.70 8.66 22.98
N ALA A 167 14.26 9.52 23.90
CA ALA A 167 13.53 10.74 23.56
C ALA A 167 14.51 11.88 23.24
N LYS A 168 14.09 12.81 22.40
CA LYS A 168 14.76 14.10 22.20
C LYS A 168 14.34 15.01 23.36
N GLU A 169 15.30 15.39 24.19
CA GLU A 169 15.08 16.17 25.41
C GLU A 169 15.78 17.52 25.28
N ARG A 170 15.20 18.56 25.90
CA ARG A 170 15.85 19.88 25.93
C ARG A 170 17.09 19.82 26.81
N ASP A 171 18.20 20.32 26.30
CA ASP A 171 19.38 20.61 27.11
C ASP A 171 19.23 21.99 27.75
N GLU A 172 18.84 22.05 29.02
CA GLU A 172 18.68 23.30 29.78
C GLU A 172 19.99 24.10 29.90
N GLY A 173 21.15 23.47 29.66
CA GLY A 173 22.45 24.13 29.67
C GLY A 173 22.88 24.70 28.31
N ALA A 174 22.10 24.53 27.25
CA ALA A 174 22.47 25.01 25.92
C ALA A 174 22.21 26.51 25.75
N SER A 175 23.22 27.24 25.28
CA SER A 175 23.17 28.71 25.11
C SER A 175 22.11 29.19 24.11
N VAL A 176 21.62 28.31 23.22
CA VAL A 176 20.55 28.64 22.27
C VAL A 176 19.24 29.04 22.97
N TRP A 177 19.05 28.62 24.23
CA TRP A 177 17.87 28.95 25.02
C TRP A 177 17.96 30.33 25.69
N ASP A 178 19.16 30.85 25.94
CA ASP A 178 19.38 32.12 26.64
C ASP A 178 18.74 33.30 25.87
N ASP A 179 18.80 33.28 24.54
CA ASP A 179 18.25 34.32 23.66
C ASP A 179 16.72 34.16 23.42
N LEU A 180 16.18 32.96 23.63
CA LEU A 180 14.79 32.63 23.32
C LEU A 180 13.79 33.08 24.40
N GLU A 181 14.21 33.11 25.68
CA GLU A 181 13.34 33.53 26.78
C GLU A 181 12.84 34.97 26.64
N GLU A 182 13.60 35.84 25.96
CA GLU A 182 13.23 37.25 25.78
C GLU A 182 12.09 37.43 24.75
N TYR A 183 11.95 36.52 23.77
CA TYR A 183 11.07 36.72 22.62
C TYR A 183 9.75 35.94 22.64
N GLY A 184 9.49 35.12 23.65
CA GLY A 184 8.20 34.44 23.84
C GLY A 184 7.83 33.49 22.68
N HIS A 185 8.82 32.78 22.14
CA HIS A 185 8.62 31.81 21.06
C HIS A 185 7.85 30.56 21.55
N ASP A 186 7.00 29.99 20.69
CA ASP A 186 6.33 28.70 20.98
C ASP A 186 7.36 27.57 20.89
N LEU A 187 7.73 27.05 22.06
CA LEU A 187 8.74 26.02 22.25
C LEU A 187 8.46 24.74 21.46
N ARG A 188 7.20 24.46 21.13
CA ARG A 188 6.83 23.29 20.32
C ARG A 188 7.31 23.37 18.88
N LYS A 189 7.49 24.60 18.36
CA LYS A 189 7.99 24.79 17.00
C LYS A 189 9.51 24.60 16.92
N CYS A 190 10.22 24.71 18.04
CA CYS A 190 11.67 24.58 18.09
C CYS A 190 12.15 23.13 17.94
N GLU A 191 11.34 22.13 18.29
CA GLU A 191 11.75 20.72 18.24
C GLU A 191 11.98 20.19 16.81
N GLU A 192 11.16 20.68 15.86
CA GLU A 192 11.19 20.32 14.44
C GLU A 192 12.11 21.22 13.60
N ASP A 193 12.69 22.28 14.19
CA ASP A 193 13.51 23.25 13.49
C ASP A 193 14.99 22.92 13.69
N ASP A 194 15.68 22.59 12.60
CA ASP A 194 17.11 22.24 12.56
C ASP A 194 17.98 23.32 13.22
N TYR A 195 17.55 24.58 13.22
CA TYR A 195 18.30 25.68 13.86
C TYR A 195 18.45 25.50 15.37
N TYR A 196 17.47 24.88 16.04
CA TYR A 196 17.52 24.66 17.49
C TYR A 196 18.01 23.27 17.87
N ALA A 197 18.49 22.47 16.91
CA ALA A 197 18.87 21.08 17.16
C ALA A 197 19.99 20.94 18.22
N GLU A 198 20.93 21.89 18.26
CA GLU A 198 22.00 21.98 19.28
C GLU A 198 21.46 22.20 20.71
N GLY A 199 20.23 22.71 20.85
CA GLY A 199 19.55 22.90 22.13
C GLY A 199 18.92 21.62 22.69
N PHE A 200 18.97 20.52 21.94
CA PHE A 200 18.40 19.24 22.33
C PHE A 200 19.48 18.16 22.39
N ARG A 201 19.23 17.15 23.23
CA ARG A 201 20.03 15.93 23.32
C ARG A 201 19.14 14.70 23.29
N TRP A 202 19.69 13.61 22.78
CA TRP A 202 19.01 12.32 22.83
C TRP A 202 19.31 11.58 24.13
N SER A 203 18.28 11.22 24.89
CA SER A 203 18.47 10.55 26.19
C SER A 203 19.12 9.16 26.12
N CYS A 204 19.21 8.57 24.93
CA CYS A 204 19.84 7.27 24.73
C CYS A 204 21.38 7.30 24.59
N CYS A 205 21.96 8.41 24.11
CA CYS A 205 23.40 8.52 23.86
C CYS A 205 24.02 9.85 24.31
N GLY A 206 23.19 10.87 24.62
CA GLY A 206 23.65 12.20 25.00
C GLY A 206 24.11 13.08 23.83
N GLU A 207 24.07 12.56 22.61
CA GLU A 207 24.40 13.30 21.38
C GLU A 207 23.36 14.38 21.06
N GLU A 208 23.76 15.35 20.25
CA GLU A 208 22.97 16.51 19.83
C GLU A 208 21.71 16.12 19.04
N GLY A 209 20.72 17.01 19.03
CA GLY A 209 19.39 16.75 18.49
C GLY A 209 19.34 16.46 16.99
N ASP A 210 20.36 16.84 16.24
CA ASP A 210 20.54 16.59 14.79
C ASP A 210 21.32 15.30 14.48
N HIS A 211 21.83 14.60 15.51
CA HIS A 211 22.58 13.36 15.30
C HIS A 211 21.70 12.27 14.66
N ASN A 212 22.18 11.63 13.59
CA ASN A 212 21.41 10.70 12.75
C ASN A 212 20.82 9.47 13.50
N GLY A 213 21.47 9.03 14.58
CA GLY A 213 21.01 7.90 15.41
C GLY A 213 22.17 7.13 16.04
N CYS A 214 21.96 6.58 17.24
CA CYS A 214 22.98 5.80 17.95
C CYS A 214 22.80 4.27 17.82
N LYS A 215 21.67 3.81 17.28
CA LYS A 215 21.43 2.40 16.96
C LYS A 215 21.33 2.21 15.46
N SER A 216 21.91 1.12 14.98
CA SER A 216 21.86 0.71 13.59
C SER A 216 21.35 -0.73 13.50
N THR A 217 20.20 -0.90 12.85
CA THR A 217 19.50 -2.18 12.70
C THR A 217 19.01 -2.34 11.27
N LYS A 218 18.33 -3.47 10.99
CA LYS A 218 17.40 -3.53 9.87
C LYS A 218 16.19 -2.64 10.15
N HIS A 219 15.50 -2.18 9.11
CA HIS A 219 14.21 -1.52 9.24
C HIS A 219 13.15 -2.48 9.79
N LYS A 220 12.29 -1.97 10.66
CA LYS A 220 11.21 -2.72 11.33
C LYS A 220 9.86 -2.19 10.89
N SER A 221 8.94 -3.08 10.53
CA SER A 221 7.58 -2.76 10.11
C SER A 221 6.64 -3.95 10.36
N GLU A 222 5.34 -3.73 10.37
CA GLU A 222 4.34 -4.78 10.53
C GLU A 222 4.50 -5.94 9.51
N VAL A 223 4.96 -5.65 8.28
CA VAL A 223 5.07 -6.68 7.22
C VAL A 223 6.28 -7.60 7.38
N ASN A 224 7.32 -7.19 8.10
CA ASN A 224 8.56 -7.95 8.21
C ASN A 224 8.88 -8.45 9.64
N ILE A 225 7.94 -8.29 10.58
CA ILE A 225 8.04 -8.87 11.92
C ILE A 225 7.65 -10.35 11.88
N VAL A 226 8.52 -11.18 12.43
CA VAL A 226 8.23 -12.59 12.70
C VAL A 226 7.34 -12.70 13.93
N ILE A 227 6.19 -13.36 13.81
CA ILE A 227 5.39 -13.73 14.99
C ILE A 227 5.82 -15.13 15.45
N PRO A 228 6.16 -15.31 16.74
CA PRO A 228 6.36 -16.64 17.31
C PRO A 228 5.11 -17.51 17.10
N VAL A 229 5.31 -18.66 16.46
CA VAL A 229 4.27 -19.64 16.06
C VAL A 229 3.35 -20.05 17.23
N GLU A 230 3.83 -19.92 18.46
CA GLU A 230 3.08 -20.23 19.69
C GLU A 230 1.80 -19.39 19.86
N SER A 231 1.71 -18.24 19.20
CA SER A 231 0.52 -17.38 19.16
C SER A 231 -0.54 -17.84 18.16
N GLN A 232 -0.19 -18.72 17.21
CA GLN A 232 -1.09 -19.25 16.18
C GLN A 232 -1.69 -20.61 16.55
N LYS A 233 -1.98 -20.86 17.83
CA LYS A 233 -2.74 -22.06 18.21
C LYS A 233 -4.02 -22.09 17.36
N PRO A 234 -4.24 -23.13 16.53
CA PRO A 234 -5.47 -23.25 15.77
C PRO A 234 -6.61 -23.14 16.77
N ILE A 235 -7.49 -22.16 16.55
CA ILE A 235 -8.77 -22.12 17.24
C ILE A 235 -9.48 -23.39 16.76
N MET A 236 -9.28 -24.48 17.49
CA MET A 236 -9.95 -25.73 17.21
C MET A 236 -11.43 -25.38 17.23
N PRO A 237 -12.17 -25.61 16.13
CA PRO A 237 -13.59 -25.36 16.14
C PRO A 237 -14.17 -26.11 17.34
N PRO A 238 -15.01 -25.46 18.17
CA PRO A 238 -15.54 -26.08 19.37
C PRO A 238 -16.16 -27.41 18.95
N ALA A 239 -15.66 -28.50 19.53
CA ALA A 239 -16.07 -29.85 19.17
C ALA A 239 -17.60 -29.94 19.23
N THR A 240 -18.25 -29.86 18.07
CA THR A 240 -19.69 -30.04 17.97
C THR A 240 -19.94 -31.47 18.37
N LYS A 241 -20.43 -31.68 19.59
CA LYS A 241 -20.90 -32.97 20.08
C LYS A 241 -22.03 -33.42 19.16
N SER A 242 -21.66 -34.16 18.12
CA SER A 242 -22.59 -34.82 17.21
C SER A 242 -23.33 -35.88 17.99
N ASN A 243 -24.46 -35.51 18.58
CA ASN A 243 -25.46 -36.44 19.08
C ASN A 243 -26.14 -37.14 17.89
N ARG A 244 -25.41 -38.01 17.18
CA ARG A 244 -25.99 -38.97 16.23
C ARG A 244 -26.61 -40.12 17.03
N LYS A 245 -27.82 -39.88 17.55
CA LYS A 245 -28.72 -40.92 18.05
C LYS A 245 -29.26 -41.70 16.84
N ARG A 246 -28.68 -42.87 16.55
CA ARG A 246 -29.18 -43.84 15.56
C ARG A 246 -30.32 -44.68 16.16
N LYS A 247 -31.52 -44.63 15.57
CA LYS A 247 -32.62 -45.64 15.63
C LYS A 247 -33.87 -45.06 14.93
N ALA A 248 -34.64 -45.68 14.04
CA ALA A 248 -34.59 -46.84 13.13
C ALA A 248 -35.74 -46.58 12.10
N PRO A 249 -35.70 -47.05 10.84
CA PRO A 249 -36.80 -46.82 9.90
C PRO A 249 -37.95 -47.80 10.13
N GLU A 250 -39.16 -47.27 10.34
CA GLU A 250 -40.41 -48.02 10.45
C GLU A 250 -41.34 -47.66 9.29
N GLY A 251 -41.92 -48.68 8.65
CA GLY A 251 -43.22 -48.54 7.95
C GLY A 251 -43.19 -48.36 6.43
N THR A 252 -42.98 -49.44 5.70
CA THR A 252 -43.40 -49.58 4.30
C THR A 252 -44.94 -49.70 4.22
N GLN A 253 -45.65 -48.66 3.79
CA GLN A 253 -47.07 -48.76 3.45
C GLN A 253 -47.27 -49.03 1.95
N LYS A 254 -47.96 -50.12 1.65
CA LYS A 254 -48.34 -50.59 0.31
C LYS A 254 -49.48 -49.75 -0.28
N PRO A 255 -49.46 -49.39 -1.57
CA PRO A 255 -50.65 -48.84 -2.24
C PRO A 255 -51.62 -49.95 -2.65
N VAL A 256 -52.89 -49.77 -2.27
CA VAL A 256 -54.05 -50.59 -2.63
C VAL A 256 -54.50 -50.29 -4.06
N SER A 257 -54.48 -51.29 -4.95
CA SER A 257 -55.05 -51.21 -6.29
C SER A 257 -56.58 -51.31 -6.23
N LYS A 258 -57.31 -50.27 -6.67
CA LYS A 258 -58.74 -50.38 -6.98
C LYS A 258 -58.94 -50.70 -8.47
N ARG A 259 -59.50 -51.89 -8.72
CA ARG A 259 -60.12 -52.30 -9.99
C ARG A 259 -61.23 -51.33 -10.39
N VAL A 260 -61.18 -50.81 -11.61
CA VAL A 260 -62.34 -50.23 -12.30
C VAL A 260 -62.82 -51.24 -13.33
N SER A 261 -64.08 -51.62 -13.18
CA SER A 261 -64.85 -52.50 -14.05
C SER A 261 -65.22 -51.78 -15.34
N ARG A 262 -65.08 -52.44 -16.49
CA ARG A 262 -65.78 -52.11 -17.74
C ARG A 262 -66.57 -53.33 -18.20
N ARG A 263 -67.88 -53.19 -18.22
CA ARG A 263 -68.83 -53.84 -19.12
C ARG A 263 -69.74 -52.75 -19.65
#